data_AF-A0A553JY32-F1
#
_entry.id   AF-A0A553JY32-F1
#
_cell.length_a   1.000
_cell.length_b   1.000
_cell.length_c   1.000
_cell.angle_alpha   90.00
_cell.angle_beta   90.00
_cell.angle_gamma   90.00
#
_symmetry.space_group_name_H-M   'P 1'
#
loop_
_entity.id
_entity.type
_entity.pdbx_description
1 polymer ?
#
loop_
_entity_poly.entity_id
_entity_poly.type
_entity_poly.pdbx_seq_one_letter_code
_entity_poly.pdbx_strand_id
1 'polypeptide(L)' 'MGLGDKLSNAAEDAKGKIKEGVGDATDNEQLEAEGRMDQGKAHVKKGVEDVKDGASEAFNDVTDNDRDRR' A
#
# COMPACT_ATOMS: atom_id res chain seq x y z
N MET A 1 -32.62 -16.43 25.54
CA MET A 1 -31.77 -15.27 25.22
C MET A 1 -30.34 -15.76 25.16
N GLY A 2 -29.79 -15.86 23.95
CA GLY A 2 -28.58 -16.64 23.66
C GLY A 2 -27.31 -15.82 23.82
N LEU A 3 -26.19 -16.53 24.02
CA LEU A 3 -24.84 -15.95 24.04
C LEU A 3 -24.50 -15.19 22.73
N GLY A 4 -25.15 -15.56 21.63
CA GLY A 4 -25.03 -14.89 20.34
C GLY A 4 -25.49 -13.43 20.37
N ASP A 5 -26.61 -13.12 21.02
CA ASP A 5 -27.10 -11.73 21.14
C ASP A 5 -26.12 -10.84 21.92
N LYS A 6 -25.53 -11.38 22.99
CA LYS A 6 -24.54 -10.63 23.81
C LYS A 6 -23.24 -10.40 23.05
N LEU A 7 -22.81 -11.39 22.26
CA LEU A 7 -21.60 -11.28 21.44
C LEU A 7 -21.82 -10.31 20.27
N SER A 8 -22.99 -10.33 19.63
CA SER A 8 -23.36 -9.38 18.59
C SER A 8 -23.36 -7.95 19.12
N ASN A 9 -23.99 -7.71 20.28
CA ASN A 9 -23.98 -6.37 20.90
C ASN A 9 -22.55 -5.91 21.23
N ALA A 10 -21.71 -6.77 21.78
CA ALA A 10 -20.32 -6.42 22.10
C ALA A 10 -19.48 -6.17 20.84
N ALA A 11 -19.72 -6.93 19.76
CA ALA A 11 -19.05 -6.74 18.49
C ALA A 11 -19.49 -5.45 17.80
N GLU A 12 -20.77 -5.10 17.87
CA GLU A 12 -21.30 -3.83 17.35
C GLU A 12 -20.76 -2.63 18.13
N ASP A 13 -20.65 -2.72 19.45
CA ASP A 13 -20.06 -1.67 20.30
C ASP A 13 -18.56 -1.48 20.01
N ALA A 14 -17.83 -2.59 19.86
CA ALA A 14 -16.42 -2.57 19.48
C ALA A 14 -16.23 -2.00 18.06
N LYS A 15 -17.06 -2.40 17.11
CA LYS A 15 -17.03 -1.89 15.72
C LYS A 15 -17.39 -0.41 15.67
N GLY A 16 -18.32 0.05 16.51
CA GLY A 16 -18.68 1.45 16.68
C GLY A 16 -17.49 2.28 17.15
N LYS A 17 -16.82 1.85 18.22
CA LYS A 17 -15.61 2.51 18.76
C LYS A 17 -14.44 2.53 17.78
N ILE A 18 -14.26 1.43 17.04
CA ILE A 18 -13.25 1.38 15.98
C ILE A 18 -13.60 2.37 14.87
N LYS A 19 -14.85 2.45 14.42
CA LYS A 19 -15.27 3.37 13.36
C LYS A 19 -15.19 4.84 13.81
N GLU A 20 -15.50 5.12 15.07
CA GLU A 20 -15.38 6.46 15.67
C GLU A 20 -13.91 6.86 15.80
N GLY A 21 -13.04 5.99 16.33
CA GLY A 21 -11.61 6.28 16.44
C GLY A 21 -10.88 6.35 15.10
N VAL A 22 -11.27 5.51 14.13
CA VAL A 22 -10.77 5.60 12.75
C VAL A 22 -11.31 6.86 12.08
N GLY A 23 -12.58 7.22 12.26
CA GLY A 23 -13.15 8.46 11.73
C GLY A 23 -12.44 9.70 12.24
N ASP A 24 -12.24 9.81 13.56
CA ASP A 24 -11.57 10.93 14.22
C ASP A 24 -10.09 11.06 13.79
N ALA A 25 -9.39 9.93 13.62
CA ALA A 25 -8.02 9.91 13.10
C ALA A 25 -7.95 10.21 11.58
N THR A 26 -8.91 9.67 10.81
CA THR A 26 -8.94 9.79 9.34
C THR A 26 -9.33 11.21 8.88
N ASP A 27 -10.14 11.95 9.66
CA ASP A 27 -10.55 13.32 9.34
C ASP A 27 -9.36 14.31 9.22
N ASN A 28 -8.21 14.00 9.83
CA ASN A 28 -6.94 14.73 9.61
C ASN A 28 -5.93 13.96 8.75
N GLU A 29 -5.96 12.62 8.77
CA GLU A 29 -5.04 11.83 7.95
C GLU A 29 -5.34 11.92 6.45
N GLN A 30 -6.57 12.13 5.96
CA GLN A 30 -6.78 12.20 4.50
C GLN A 30 -6.08 13.40 3.86
N LEU A 31 -6.14 14.57 4.49
CA LEU A 31 -5.48 15.79 4.01
C LEU A 31 -3.94 15.71 4.14
N GLU A 32 -3.43 15.08 5.19
CA GLU A 32 -1.98 14.88 5.37
C GLU A 32 -1.45 13.70 4.52
N ALA A 33 -2.26 12.66 4.31
CA ALA A 33 -1.94 11.49 3.52
C ALA A 33 -1.92 11.82 2.04
N GLU A 34 -2.77 12.68 1.49
CA GLU A 34 -2.60 13.12 0.10
C GLU A 34 -1.22 13.77 -0.11
N GLY A 35 -0.81 14.69 0.77
CA GLY A 35 0.51 15.32 0.71
C GLY A 35 1.68 14.36 0.88
N ARG A 36 1.61 13.44 1.85
CA ARG A 36 2.67 12.43 2.10
C ARG A 36 2.65 11.28 1.08
N MET A 37 1.49 10.89 0.57
CA MET A 37 1.36 9.88 -0.47
C MET A 37 1.87 10.40 -1.81
N ASP A 38 1.66 11.68 -2.15
CA ASP A 38 2.25 12.24 -3.37
C ASP A 38 3.78 12.29 -3.28
N GLN A 39 4.34 12.70 -2.14
CA GLN A 39 5.78 12.65 -1.92
C GLN A 39 6.33 11.22 -1.85
N GLY A 40 5.62 10.31 -1.18
CA GLY A 40 5.98 8.89 -1.08
C GLY A 40 5.91 8.18 -2.43
N LYS A 41 4.86 8.44 -3.23
CA LYS A 41 4.72 7.92 -4.59
C LYS A 41 5.84 8.42 -5.48
N ALA A 42 6.24 9.69 -5.38
CA ALA A 42 7.36 10.21 -6.16
C ALA A 42 8.68 9.51 -5.81
N HIS A 43 8.97 9.27 -4.52
CA HIS A 43 10.17 8.55 -4.08
C HIS A 43 10.14 7.07 -4.47
N VAL A 44 9.01 6.39 -4.29
CA VAL A 44 8.84 4.99 -4.66
C VAL A 44 8.95 4.82 -6.18
N LYS A 45 8.31 5.71 -6.96
CA LYS A 45 8.35 5.63 -8.42
C LYS A 45 9.77 5.81 -8.96
N LYS A 46 10.53 6.78 -8.43
CA LYS A 46 11.96 6.94 -8.76
C LYS A 46 12.77 5.69 -8.41
N GLY A 47 12.67 5.19 -7.17
CA GLY A 47 13.42 4.01 -6.76
C GLY A 47 13.07 2.74 -7.56
N VAL A 48 11.80 2.60 -7.97
CA VAL A 48 11.37 1.49 -8.84
C VAL A 48 11.86 1.69 -10.28
N GLU A 49 11.86 2.90 -10.82
CA GLU A 49 12.42 3.21 -12.13
C GLU A 49 13.93 2.92 -12.17
N ASP A 50 14.70 3.37 -11.17
CA ASP A 50 16.15 3.09 -11.07
C ASP A 50 16.45 1.58 -10.98
N VAL A 51 15.70 0.83 -10.15
CA VAL A 51 15.87 -0.63 -10.03
C VAL A 51 15.45 -1.35 -11.31
N LYS A 52 14.35 -0.91 -11.95
CA LYS A 52 13.86 -1.53 -13.17
C LYS A 52 14.80 -1.25 -14.34
N ASP A 53 15.41 -0.08 -14.41
CA ASP A 53 16.41 0.26 -15.44
C ASP A 53 17.65 -0.62 -15.28
N GLY A 54 18.22 -0.70 -14.08
CA GLY A 54 19.37 -1.57 -13.81
C GLY A 54 19.07 -3.07 -13.98
N ALA A 55 17.86 -3.51 -13.62
CA ALA A 55 17.43 -4.89 -13.84
C ALA A 55 17.15 -5.18 -15.32
N SER A 56 16.59 -4.22 -16.07
CA SER A 56 16.36 -4.38 -17.50
C SER A 56 17.67 -4.39 -18.27
N GLU A 57 18.65 -3.57 -17.88
CA GLU A 57 19.98 -3.58 -18.48
C GLU A 57 20.70 -4.91 -18.24
N ALA A 58 20.72 -5.40 -17.00
CA ALA A 58 21.32 -6.69 -16.66
C ALA A 58 20.57 -7.88 -17.31
N PHE A 59 19.24 -7.81 -17.38
CA PHE A 59 18.44 -8.85 -18.04
C PHE A 59 18.60 -8.81 -19.56
N ASN A 60 18.73 -7.62 -20.16
CA ASN A 60 18.99 -7.49 -21.59
C ASN A 60 20.41 -7.97 -21.92
N ASP A 61 21.44 -7.63 -21.13
CA ASP A 61 22.81 -8.17 -21.31
C ASP A 61 22.85 -9.71 -21.23
N VAL A 62 22.11 -10.30 -20.28
CA VAL A 62 21.97 -11.76 -20.15
C VAL A 62 21.16 -12.38 -21.30
N THR A 63 20.22 -11.65 -21.90
CA THR A 63 19.34 -12.16 -22.97
C THR A 63 19.88 -11.89 -24.38
N ASP A 64 20.63 -10.82 -24.61
CA ASP A 64 21.19 -10.44 -25.92
C ASP A 64 22.43 -11.27 -26.31
N ASN A 65 23.08 -11.94 -25.35
CA ASN A 65 24.20 -12.85 -25.65
C ASN A 65 23.81 -14.04 -26.57
N ASP A 66 22.52 -14.29 -26.81
CA ASP A 66 22.03 -15.34 -27.71
C ASP A 66 21.64 -14.85 -29.12
N ARG A 67 21.67 -13.53 -29.43
CA ARG A 67 21.19 -13.01 -30.72
C ARG A 67 22.22 -12.47 -31.71
N ASP A 68 23.48 -12.26 -31.30
CA ASP A 68 24.57 -11.78 -32.18
C ASP A 68 25.53 -12.90 -32.63
N ARG A 69 25.00 -14.10 -32.87
CA ARG A 69 25.77 -15.25 -33.43
C ARG A 69 25.10 -15.93 -34.62
N ARG A 70 24.45 -15.18 -35.51
CA ARG A 70 24.15 -15.59 -36.89
C ARG A 70 24.37 -14.48 -37.90
#